data_AF-A0A643F7R4-F1
#
_entry.id   AF-A0A643F7R4-F1
#
_cell.length_a   1.000
_cell.length_b   1.000
_cell.length_c   1.000
_cell.angle_alpha   90.00
_cell.angle_beta   90.00
_cell.angle_gamma   90.00
#
_symmetry.space_group_name_H-M   'P 1'
#
loop_
_entity.id
_entity.type
_entity.pdbx_description
1 polymer ?
#
loop_
_entity_poly.entity_id
_entity_poly.type
_entity_poly.pdbx_seq_one_letter_code
_entity_poly.pdbx_strand_id
1 'polypeptide(L)'
;AAGRWPGASALRGQARRTASPNSGWPMGALALLLGRRLGKPGVYVLNEGHPVPAAADVPRALRWCGRVVGALAAMAALVGLAWLWGGALSLGGGRA
;
A
#
# COMPACT_ATOMS: atom_id res chain seq x y z
N ALA A 1 5.20 12.30 8.37
CA ALA A 1 5.21 12.16 9.84
C ALA A 1 5.96 10.88 10.20
N ALA A 2 7.03 11.00 10.99
CA ALA A 2 7.70 9.83 11.55
C ALA A 2 6.76 9.10 12.52
N GLY A 3 6.14 8.00 12.07
CA GLY A 3 5.36 7.09 12.92
C GLY A 3 3.85 7.33 13.04
N ARG A 4 3.28 8.34 12.39
CA ARG A 4 1.81 8.53 12.29
C ARG A 4 1.34 8.30 10.87
N TRP A 5 0.17 7.68 10.72
CA TRP A 5 -0.47 7.51 9.42
C TRP A 5 -0.69 8.87 8.73
N PRO A 6 -0.31 9.00 7.45
CA PRO A 6 -0.46 10.27 6.74
C PRO A 6 -1.95 10.60 6.56
N GLY A 7 -2.30 11.88 6.73
CA GLY A 7 -3.64 12.35 6.42
C GLY A 7 -3.96 12.21 4.93
N ALA A 8 -5.22 11.95 4.60
CA ALA A 8 -5.67 11.70 3.22
C ALA A 8 -5.33 12.86 2.26
N SER A 9 -5.37 14.11 2.73
CA SER A 9 -5.01 15.28 1.91
C SER A 9 -3.52 15.32 1.57
N ALA A 10 -2.65 15.02 2.55
CA ALA A 10 -1.21 14.95 2.33
C ALA A 10 -0.86 13.81 1.37
N LEU A 11 -1.48 12.63 1.57
CA LEU A 11 -1.27 11.48 0.71
C LEU A 11 -1.73 11.75 -0.74
N ARG A 12 -2.92 12.33 -0.93
CA ARG A 12 -3.41 12.75 -2.24
C ARG A 12 -2.47 13.76 -2.91
N GLY A 13 -1.95 14.71 -2.14
CA GLY A 13 -0.97 15.68 -2.63
C GLY A 13 0.29 15.02 -3.18
N GLN A 14 0.83 14.03 -2.48
CA GLN A 14 1.99 13.28 -2.94
C GLN A 14 1.66 12.36 -4.13
N ALA A 15 0.52 11.67 -4.10
CA ALA A 15 0.13 10.75 -5.16
C ALA A 15 -0.03 11.44 -6.53
N ARG A 16 -0.53 12.69 -6.53
CA ARG A 16 -0.66 13.49 -7.77
C ARG A 16 0.66 13.93 -8.38
N ARG A 17 1.78 13.85 -7.65
CA ARG A 17 3.11 14.21 -8.18
C ARG A 17 3.69 13.13 -9.09
N THR A 18 3.14 11.93 -9.11
CA THR A 18 3.54 10.87 -10.04
C THR A 18 2.49 10.71 -11.13
N ALA A 19 2.92 10.56 -12.38
CA ALA A 19 2.00 10.27 -13.49
C ALA A 19 1.33 8.87 -13.39
N SER A 20 1.99 7.92 -12.71
CA SER A 20 1.47 6.55 -12.53
C SER A 20 0.72 6.42 -11.20
N PRO A 21 -0.56 6.04 -11.19
CA PRO A 21 -1.31 5.80 -9.95
C PRO A 21 -0.70 4.65 -9.12
N ASN A 22 -0.09 3.67 -9.78
CA ASN A 22 0.58 2.53 -9.12
C ASN A 22 1.82 2.97 -8.34
N SER A 23 2.48 4.06 -8.76
CA SER A 23 3.62 4.62 -8.05
C SER A 23 3.20 5.67 -7.02
N GLY A 24 2.19 6.48 -7.32
CA GLY A 24 1.84 7.67 -6.54
C GLY A 24 1.34 7.39 -5.13
N TRP A 25 0.38 6.49 -5.00
CA TRP A 25 -0.19 6.18 -3.69
C TRP A 25 0.80 5.40 -2.80
N PRO A 26 1.43 4.31 -3.27
CA PRO A 26 2.33 3.54 -2.43
C PRO A 26 3.62 4.29 -2.09
N MET A 27 4.28 4.94 -3.07
CA MET A 27 5.50 5.70 -2.77
C MET A 27 5.21 6.99 -2.01
N GLY A 28 4.09 7.67 -2.29
CA GLY A 28 3.66 8.85 -1.54
C GLY A 28 3.41 8.51 -0.06
N ALA A 29 2.74 7.40 0.21
CA ALA A 29 2.54 6.89 1.56
C ALA A 29 3.87 6.58 2.25
N LEU A 30 4.78 5.86 1.57
CA LEU A 30 6.06 5.47 2.13
C LEU A 30 6.97 6.68 2.42
N ALA A 31 7.02 7.66 1.51
CA ALA A 31 7.75 8.92 1.69
C ALA A 31 7.28 9.66 2.94
N LEU A 32 5.95 9.78 3.12
CA LEU A 32 5.35 10.45 4.27
C LEU A 32 5.54 9.69 5.58
N LEU A 33 5.41 8.35 5.57
CA LEU A 33 5.55 7.50 6.75
C LEU A 33 7.00 7.41 7.24
N LEU A 34 7.95 7.29 6.31
CA LEU A 34 9.38 7.30 6.63
C LEU A 34 9.87 8.72 6.96
N GLY A 35 9.16 9.75 6.51
CA GLY A 35 9.63 11.14 6.60
C GLY A 35 10.86 11.37 5.71
N ARG A 36 10.92 10.70 4.55
CA ARG A 36 12.03 10.74 3.59
C ARG A 36 11.57 11.29 2.26
N ARG A 37 12.50 11.88 1.52
CA ARG A 37 12.31 12.30 0.14
C ARG A 37 12.51 11.09 -0.78
N LEU A 38 11.49 10.74 -1.55
CA LEU A 38 11.57 9.71 -2.58
C LEU A 38 11.40 10.35 -3.95
N GLY A 39 11.97 9.76 -4.99
CA GLY A 39 11.83 10.34 -6.32
C GLY A 39 12.48 9.50 -7.39
N LYS A 40 12.11 9.80 -8.63
CA LYS A 40 12.80 9.32 -9.83
C LYS A 40 13.48 10.53 -10.48
N PRO A 41 14.81 10.52 -10.66
CA PRO A 41 15.53 11.65 -11.25
C PRO A 41 14.90 12.09 -12.57
N GLY A 42 14.70 13.40 -12.72
CA GLY A 42 14.08 13.99 -13.91
C GLY A 42 12.58 13.74 -14.10
N VAL A 43 11.89 13.05 -13.17
CA VAL A 43 10.47 12.71 -13.32
C VAL A 43 9.61 13.27 -12.19
N TYR A 44 9.92 12.92 -10.93
CA TYR A 44 9.12 13.40 -9.79
C TYR A 44 9.92 13.39 -8.49
N VAL A 45 9.50 14.24 -7.55
CA VAL A 45 10.00 14.31 -6.18
C VAL A 45 8.83 14.30 -5.20
N LEU A 46 8.84 13.32 -4.29
CA LEU A 46 7.87 13.12 -3.22
C LEU A 46 8.46 13.56 -1.89
N ASN A 47 7.62 14.14 -1.05
CA ASN A 47 7.95 14.61 0.29
C ASN A 47 9.22 15.49 0.28
N GLU A 48 9.19 16.48 -0.60
CA GLU A 48 10.27 17.43 -0.83
C GLU A 48 10.64 18.19 0.44
N GLY A 49 11.92 18.58 0.56
CA GLY A 49 12.47 19.18 1.79
C GLY A 49 12.87 18.18 2.88
N HIS A 50 12.57 16.88 2.73
CA HIS A 50 13.03 15.84 3.65
C HIS A 50 14.37 15.23 3.24
N PRO A 51 15.09 14.59 4.19
CA PRO A 51 16.32 13.87 3.87
C PRO A 51 16.05 12.69 2.91
N VAL A 52 17.06 12.36 2.10
CA VAL A 52 17.04 11.15 1.27
C VAL A 52 17.03 9.89 2.14
N PRO A 53 16.57 8.74 1.60
CA PRO A 53 16.55 7.48 2.35
C PRO A 53 17.97 7.03 2.69
N ALA A 54 18.13 6.46 3.87
CA ALA A 54 19.33 5.77 4.32
C ALA A 54 19.07 4.26 4.40
N ALA A 55 20.13 3.47 4.45
CA ALA A 55 20.04 2.01 4.58
C ALA A 55 19.18 1.56 5.79
N ALA A 56 19.24 2.32 6.88
CA ALA A 56 18.45 2.07 8.10
C ALA A 56 16.93 2.20 7.90
N ASP A 57 16.46 2.86 6.84
CA ASP A 57 15.03 3.00 6.55
C ASP A 57 14.44 1.74 5.90
N VAL A 58 15.28 0.91 5.23
CA VAL A 58 14.85 -0.26 4.46
C VAL A 58 14.12 -1.30 5.33
N PRO A 59 14.62 -1.71 6.50
CA PRO A 59 13.91 -2.68 7.34
C PRO A 59 12.52 -2.18 7.77
N ARG A 60 12.39 -0.87 8.02
CA ARG A 60 11.11 -0.27 8.40
C ARG A 60 10.13 -0.25 7.23
N ALA A 61 10.61 0.11 6.04
CA ALA A 61 9.83 0.07 4.81
C ALA A 61 9.31 -1.34 4.51
N LEU A 62 10.19 -2.34 4.58
CA LEU A 62 9.85 -3.74 4.33
C LEU A 62 8.81 -4.26 5.34
N ARG A 63 8.94 -3.94 6.63
CA ARG A 63 7.94 -4.32 7.64
C ARG A 63 6.55 -3.77 7.32
N TRP A 64 6.45 -2.52 6.88
CA TRP A 64 5.16 -1.93 6.53
C TRP A 64 4.58 -2.53 5.25
N CYS A 65 5.38 -2.66 4.20
CA CYS A 65 4.95 -3.31 2.96
C CYS A 65 4.50 -4.75 3.21
N GLY A 66 5.27 -5.51 4.00
CA GLY A 66 4.95 -6.89 4.35
C GLY A 66 3.63 -7.03 5.13
N ARG A 67 3.33 -6.12 6.05
CA ARG A 67 2.03 -6.10 6.75
C ARG A 67 0.85 -5.87 5.81
N VAL A 68 1.01 -4.99 4.82
CA VAL A 68 -0.04 -4.74 3.81
C VAL A 68 -0.23 -5.97 2.94
N VAL A 69 0.86 -6.57 2.44
CA VAL A 69 0.79 -7.80 1.63
C VAL A 69 0.14 -8.94 2.41
N GLY A 70 0.53 -9.15 3.67
CA GLY A 70 -0.07 -10.17 4.54
C GLY A 70 -1.57 -9.94 4.79
N ALA A 71 -1.98 -8.70 5.03
CA ALA A 71 -3.40 -8.36 5.20
C ALA A 71 -4.22 -8.60 3.92
N LEU A 72 -3.69 -8.22 2.76
CA LEU A 72 -4.34 -8.48 1.47
C LEU A 72 -4.43 -9.97 1.17
N ALA A 73 -3.39 -10.75 1.45
CA ALA A 73 -3.40 -12.20 1.30
C ALA A 73 -4.43 -12.87 2.22
N ALA A 74 -4.51 -12.45 3.49
CA ALA A 74 -5.51 -12.95 4.41
C ALA A 74 -6.94 -12.61 3.94
N MET A 75 -7.18 -11.39 3.47
CA MET A 75 -8.46 -10.99 2.91
C MET A 75 -8.83 -11.82 1.67
N ALA A 76 -7.89 -12.03 0.75
CA ALA A 76 -8.10 -12.86 -0.42
C ALA A 76 -8.42 -14.32 -0.04
N ALA A 77 -7.75 -14.87 0.98
CA ALA A 77 -8.03 -16.21 1.49
C ALA A 77 -9.43 -16.32 2.11
N LEU A 78 -9.87 -15.33 2.89
CA LEU A 78 -11.22 -15.28 3.45
C LEU A 78 -12.29 -15.21 2.36
N VAL A 79 -12.07 -14.38 1.34
CA VAL A 79 -12.95 -14.31 0.17
C VAL A 79 -12.98 -15.66 -0.52
N GLY A 80 -11.83 -16.25 -0.85
CA GLY A 80 -11.74 -17.57 -1.48
C GLY A 80 -12.46 -18.67 -0.69
N LEU A 81 -12.32 -18.68 0.63
CA LEU A 81 -13.04 -19.63 1.50
C LEU A 81 -14.55 -19.42 1.43
N ALA A 82 -15.02 -18.18 1.50
CA ALA A 82 -16.44 -17.85 1.37
C ALA A 82 -17.01 -18.27 0.01
N TRP A 83 -16.26 -18.09 -1.08
CA TRP A 83 -16.64 -18.55 -2.42
C TRP A 83 -16.78 -20.06 -2.49
N LEU A 84 -15.83 -20.81 -1.92
CA LEU A 84 -15.89 -22.28 -1.88
C LEU A 84 -17.07 -22.78 -1.05
N TRP A 85 -17.37 -22.13 0.07
CA TRP A 85 -18.51 -22.46 0.92
C TRP A 85 -19.86 -22.13 0.26
N GLY A 86 -19.99 -20.97 -0.39
CA GLY A 86 -21.19 -20.57 -1.13
C GLY A 86 -21.44 -21.44 -2.36
N GLY A 87 -20.38 -21.82 -3.09
CA GLY A 87 -20.47 -22.75 -4.21
C GLY A 87 -20.93 -24.16 -3.80
N ALA A 88 -20.49 -24.63 -2.63
CA ALA A 88 -20.95 -25.90 -2.07
C ALA A 88 -22.45 -25.88 -1.72
N LEU A 89 -22.99 -24.74 -1.27
CA LEU A 89 -24.42 -24.56 -1.01
C LEU A 89 -25.26 -24.52 -2.30
N SER A 90 -24.74 -23.91 -3.39
CA SER A 90 -25.44 -23.87 -4.69
C SER A 90 -25.50 -25.21 -5.41
N LEU A 91 -24.53 -26.10 -5.21
CA LEU A 91 -24.54 -27.45 -5.81
C LEU A 91 -25.43 -28.45 -5.04
N GLY A 92 -25.83 -28.13 -3.80
CA GLY A 92 -26.71 -28.97 -2.99
C GLY A 92 -28.21 -28.69 -3.15
N GLY A 93 -28.60 -27.57 -3.77
CA GLY A 93 -30.01 -27.14 -3.90
C GLY A 93 -30.72 -27.55 -5.20
N GLY A 94 -30.02 -28.20 -6.13
CA GLY A 94 -30.57 -28.60 -7.43
C GLY A 94 -30.88 -30.09 -7.50
N ARG A 95 -32.02 -30.51 -6.92
CA ARG A 95 -32.81 -31.70 -7.32
C ARG A 95 -33.95 -31.94 -6.31
N ALA A 96 -35.11 -31.39 -6.60
CA ALA A 96 -36.41 -31.90 -6.18
C ALA A 96 -37.40 -31.60 -7.33
#